data_AF-A0A7S3I3A6-F1
#
_entry.id   AF-A0A7S3I3A6-F1
#
_cell.length_a   1.000
_cell.length_b   1.000
_cell.length_c   1.000
_cell.angle_alpha   90.00
_cell.angle_beta   90.00
_cell.angle_gamma   90.00
#
_symmetry.space_group_name_H-M   'P 1'
#
loop_
_entity.id
_entity.type
_entity.pdbx_description
1 polymer ?
#
loop_
_entity_poly.entity_id
_entity_poly.type
_entity_poly.pdbx_seq_one_letter_code
_entity_poly.pdbx_strand_id
1 'polypeptide(L)'
;GVELTNAIIDNHEAPMVLSSIMKQTCTERGRKVVQDGMDILGGAGICRGEANFVGNSWMSMPVGITVEGANIMTRSFMIIGQGVTRCHPHMLPLIASLQSDEADAPAKFRAQFLKMVGHVLSNFGLGVARALSSTATTAIRSSTAYKGSPDALVSYHEAQLARLSANFAFASDLALLLG
;
A
#
# COMPACT_ATOMS: atom_id res chain seq x y z
N GLY A 1 12.95 -11.92 3.57
CA GLY A 1 11.83 -11.62 2.65
C GLY A 1 11.23 -12.89 2.11
N VAL A 2 11.94 -13.57 1.20
CA VAL A 2 11.51 -14.83 0.59
C VAL A 2 11.42 -15.98 1.60
N GLU A 3 12.37 -16.07 2.55
CA GLU A 3 12.35 -17.08 3.62
C GLU A 3 11.11 -17.01 4.52
N LEU A 4 10.63 -15.80 4.84
CA LEU A 4 9.42 -15.63 5.66
C LEU A 4 8.18 -16.10 4.89
N THR A 5 8.09 -15.77 3.61
CA THR A 5 6.99 -16.23 2.75
C THR A 5 6.99 -17.74 2.60
N ASN A 6 8.15 -18.35 2.39
CA ASN A 6 8.29 -19.79 2.27
C ASN A 6 7.88 -20.49 3.57
N ALA A 7 8.33 -20.02 4.72
CA ALA A 7 7.94 -20.56 6.02
C ALA A 7 6.42 -20.48 6.28
N ILE A 8 5.76 -19.41 5.83
CA ILE A 8 4.30 -19.26 5.99
C ILE A 8 3.55 -20.22 5.05
N ILE A 9 4.02 -20.42 3.83
CA ILE A 9 3.47 -21.39 2.88
C ILE A 9 3.67 -22.82 3.38
N ASP A 10 4.85 -23.13 3.94
CA ASP A 10 5.16 -24.43 4.54
C ASP A 10 4.22 -24.75 5.71
N ASN A 11 3.82 -23.73 6.48
CA ASN A 11 2.81 -23.84 7.53
C ASN A 11 1.34 -23.95 7.02
N HIS A 12 1.12 -24.04 5.70
CA HIS A 12 -0.20 -24.11 5.06
C HIS A 12 -1.10 -22.89 5.33
N GLU A 13 -0.52 -21.78 5.78
CA GLU A 13 -1.23 -20.52 5.89
C GLU A 13 -1.21 -19.82 4.52
N ALA A 14 -2.37 -19.39 4.04
CA ALA A 14 -2.51 -18.62 2.80
C ALA A 14 -2.76 -17.13 3.11
N PRO A 15 -1.72 -16.35 3.48
CA PRO A 15 -1.88 -14.94 3.76
C PRO A 15 -2.24 -14.18 2.47
N MET A 16 -3.52 -13.82 2.34
CA MET A 16 -4.07 -13.11 1.18
C MET A 16 -3.22 -11.88 0.78
N VAL A 17 -2.83 -11.06 1.77
CA VAL A 17 -2.07 -9.82 1.54
C VAL A 17 -0.66 -10.11 1.04
N LEU A 18 0.03 -11.09 1.62
CA LEU A 18 1.41 -11.42 1.25
C LEU A 18 1.47 -12.04 -0.16
N SER A 19 0.56 -12.96 -0.47
CA SER A 19 0.43 -13.53 -1.82
C SER A 19 0.14 -12.44 -2.86
N SER A 20 -0.72 -11.47 -2.52
CA SER A 20 -1.04 -10.32 -3.37
C SER A 20 0.17 -9.43 -3.65
N ILE A 21 0.98 -9.13 -2.61
CA ILE A 21 2.23 -8.35 -2.75
C ILE A 21 3.23 -9.09 -3.65
N MET A 22 3.40 -10.39 -3.44
CA MET A 22 4.29 -11.22 -4.23
C MET A 22 3.87 -11.25 -5.69
N LYS A 23 2.58 -11.52 -5.98
CA LYS A 23 2.02 -11.48 -7.33
C LYS A 23 2.29 -10.14 -8.02
N GLN A 24 1.91 -9.04 -7.38
CA GLN A 24 2.09 -7.70 -7.96
C GLN A 24 3.57 -7.39 -8.25
N THR A 25 4.47 -7.73 -7.32
CA THR A 25 5.89 -7.44 -7.43
C THR A 25 6.56 -8.32 -8.49
N CYS A 26 6.21 -9.61 -8.56
CA CYS A 26 6.74 -10.54 -9.55
C CYS A 26 6.32 -10.13 -10.96
N THR A 27 5.04 -9.82 -11.18
CA THR A 27 4.56 -9.42 -12.51
C THR A 27 5.16 -8.08 -12.95
N GLU A 28 5.28 -7.10 -12.04
CA GLU A 28 5.86 -5.79 -12.36
C GLU A 28 7.37 -5.87 -12.64
N ARG A 29 8.10 -6.69 -11.87
CA ARG A 29 9.52 -6.97 -12.14
C ARG A 29 9.70 -7.74 -13.45
N GLY A 30 8.89 -8.76 -13.70
CA GLY A 30 8.89 -9.50 -14.97
C GLY A 30 8.69 -8.56 -16.16
N ARG A 31 7.74 -7.62 -16.06
CA ARG A 31 7.50 -6.60 -17.09
C ARG A 31 8.75 -5.77 -17.40
N LYS A 32 9.43 -5.28 -16.35
CA LYS A 32 10.65 -4.47 -16.48
C LYS A 32 11.79 -5.28 -17.10
N VAL A 33 12.02 -6.51 -16.63
CA VAL A 33 13.09 -7.38 -17.17
C VAL A 33 12.87 -7.68 -18.65
N VAL A 34 11.63 -7.98 -19.05
CA VAL A 34 11.32 -8.23 -20.46
C VAL A 34 11.46 -6.95 -21.30
N GLN A 35 11.03 -5.80 -20.76
CA GLN A 35 11.21 -4.50 -21.40
C GLN A 35 12.70 -4.17 -21.62
N ASP A 36 13.52 -4.31 -20.58
CA ASP A 36 14.97 -4.07 -20.65
C ASP A 36 15.63 -5.05 -21.63
N GLY A 37 15.16 -6.31 -21.68
CA GLY A 37 15.60 -7.30 -22.66
C GLY A 37 15.28 -6.92 -24.11
N MET A 38 14.10 -6.34 -24.35
CA MET A 38 13.74 -5.81 -25.67
C MET A 38 14.59 -4.61 -26.07
N ASP A 39 14.92 -3.72 -25.12
CA ASP A 39 15.79 -2.58 -25.36
C ASP A 39 17.21 -3.01 -25.77
N ILE A 40 17.74 -4.08 -25.13
CA ILE A 40 19.05 -4.66 -25.50
C ILE A 40 19.03 -5.29 -26.90
N LEU A 41 17.95 -5.98 -27.25
CA LEU A 41 17.78 -6.60 -28.58
C LEU A 41 17.53 -5.58 -29.70
N GLY A 42 17.05 -4.39 -29.36
CA GLY A 42 16.74 -3.32 -30.31
C GLY A 42 15.76 -3.78 -31.39
N GLY A 43 16.08 -3.50 -32.66
CA GLY A 43 15.23 -3.86 -33.80
C GLY A 43 14.91 -5.36 -33.90
N ALA A 44 15.82 -6.24 -33.47
CA ALA A 44 15.60 -7.68 -33.47
C ALA A 44 14.51 -8.11 -32.46
N GLY A 45 14.32 -7.35 -31.38
CA GLY A 45 13.28 -7.58 -30.38
C GLY A 45 11.87 -7.24 -30.88
N ILE A 46 11.75 -6.39 -31.91
CA ILE A 46 10.47 -6.03 -32.54
C ILE A 46 10.14 -6.96 -33.71
N CYS A 47 11.16 -7.41 -34.44
CA CYS A 47 10.99 -8.35 -35.54
C CYS A 47 10.42 -9.68 -35.02
N ARG A 48 9.24 -10.09 -35.51
CA ARG A 48 8.62 -11.37 -35.17
C ARG A 48 9.20 -12.48 -36.07
N GLY A 49 10.40 -12.94 -35.72
CA GLY A 49 11.05 -14.10 -36.34
C GLY A 49 11.42 -15.17 -35.30
N GLU A 50 11.80 -16.36 -35.75
CA GLU A 50 12.17 -17.48 -34.87
C GLU A 50 13.35 -17.16 -33.92
N ALA A 51 14.20 -16.19 -34.30
CA ALA A 51 15.31 -15.71 -33.48
C ALA A 51 14.89 -14.77 -32.32
N ASN A 52 13.63 -14.29 -32.30
CA ASN A 52 13.16 -13.38 -31.26
C ASN A 52 12.57 -14.14 -30.07
N PHE A 53 13.45 -14.53 -29.15
CA PHE A 53 13.08 -15.27 -27.94
C PHE A 53 12.33 -14.43 -26.88
N VAL A 54 12.41 -13.10 -26.94
CA VAL A 54 11.80 -12.19 -25.94
C VAL A 54 10.39 -11.76 -26.33
N GLY A 55 10.08 -11.71 -27.63
CA GLY A 55 8.80 -11.23 -28.14
C GLY A 55 7.58 -11.99 -27.61
N ASN A 56 7.67 -13.32 -27.49
CA ASN A 56 6.58 -14.13 -26.92
C ASN A 56 6.35 -13.83 -25.44
N SER A 57 7.43 -13.66 -24.67
CA SER A 57 7.35 -13.26 -23.26
C SER A 57 6.66 -11.91 -23.11
N TRP A 58 7.03 -10.91 -23.92
CA TRP A 58 6.39 -9.58 -23.93
C TRP A 58 4.88 -9.66 -24.21
N MET A 59 4.46 -10.46 -25.19
CA MET A 59 3.05 -10.64 -25.50
C MET A 59 2.26 -11.40 -24.43
N SER A 60 2.92 -12.25 -23.65
CA SER A 60 2.29 -12.95 -22.53
C SER A 60 2.15 -12.08 -21.27
N MET A 61 2.91 -10.98 -21.15
CA MET A 61 2.90 -10.11 -19.96
C MET A 61 1.50 -9.59 -19.56
N PRO A 62 0.64 -9.12 -20.48
CA PRO A 62 -0.71 -8.67 -20.13
C PRO A 62 -1.56 -9.74 -19.48
N VAL A 63 -1.32 -11.03 -19.80
CA VAL A 63 -2.01 -12.17 -19.19
C VAL A 63 -1.70 -12.16 -17.70
N GLY A 64 -0.43 -12.27 -17.28
CA GLY A 64 -0.06 -12.26 -15.86
C GLY A 64 -0.44 -10.99 -15.08
N ILE A 65 -0.59 -9.84 -15.76
CA ILE A 65 -1.05 -8.59 -15.14
C ILE A 65 -2.54 -8.61 -14.82
N THR A 66 -3.34 -9.29 -15.65
CA THR A 66 -4.81 -9.21 -15.61
C THR A 66 -5.46 -10.47 -15.06
N VAL A 67 -4.97 -11.66 -15.41
CA VAL A 67 -5.42 -12.92 -14.81
C VAL A 67 -4.89 -13.05 -13.39
N GLU A 68 -5.61 -13.80 -12.56
CA GLU A 68 -5.42 -13.92 -11.09
C GLU A 68 -5.78 -12.65 -10.29
N GLY A 69 -6.32 -11.64 -10.96
CA GLY A 69 -6.70 -10.36 -10.38
C GLY A 69 -5.82 -9.25 -10.93
N ALA A 70 -6.45 -8.26 -11.58
CA ALA A 70 -5.73 -7.13 -12.14
C ALA A 70 -4.82 -6.50 -11.06
N ASN A 71 -3.60 -6.11 -11.43
CA ASN A 71 -2.66 -5.50 -10.47
C ASN A 71 -3.26 -4.27 -9.75
N ILE A 72 -4.20 -3.56 -10.37
CA ILE A 72 -4.95 -2.47 -9.74
C ILE A 72 -5.83 -2.98 -8.59
N MET A 73 -6.61 -4.04 -8.82
CA MET A 73 -7.44 -4.67 -7.80
C MET A 73 -6.58 -5.27 -6.68
N THR A 74 -5.47 -5.92 -7.05
CA THR A 74 -4.51 -6.49 -6.09
C THR A 74 -3.97 -5.41 -5.16
N ARG A 75 -3.55 -4.26 -5.70
CA ARG A 75 -3.02 -3.14 -4.92
C ARG A 75 -4.10 -2.42 -4.09
N SER A 76 -5.20 -2.04 -4.71
CA SER A 76 -6.22 -1.20 -4.06
C SER A 76 -7.12 -1.99 -3.11
N PHE A 77 -7.56 -3.18 -3.49
CA PHE A 77 -8.52 -3.95 -2.70
C PHE A 77 -7.83 -4.97 -1.78
N MET A 78 -6.96 -5.81 -2.32
CA MET A 78 -6.38 -6.91 -1.53
C MET A 78 -5.29 -6.43 -0.57
N ILE A 79 -4.41 -5.52 -1.00
CA ILE A 79 -3.34 -4.99 -0.16
C ILE A 79 -3.86 -3.85 0.72
N ILE A 80 -4.35 -2.77 0.12
CA ILE A 80 -4.80 -1.60 0.88
C ILE A 80 -6.11 -1.90 1.62
N GLY A 81 -7.14 -2.44 0.96
CA GLY A 81 -8.44 -2.70 1.61
C GLY A 81 -8.36 -3.62 2.83
N GLN A 82 -7.60 -4.71 2.75
CA GLN A 82 -7.40 -5.61 3.90
C GLN A 82 -6.49 -5.00 4.97
N GLY A 83 -5.45 -4.26 4.56
CA GLY A 83 -4.59 -3.53 5.49
C GLY A 83 -5.39 -2.52 6.32
N VAL A 84 -6.24 -1.73 5.67
CA VAL A 84 -7.10 -0.74 6.32
C VAL A 84 -8.13 -1.40 7.24
N THR A 85 -8.74 -2.51 6.81
CA THR A 85 -9.69 -3.27 7.63
C THR A 85 -9.06 -3.79 8.92
N ARG A 86 -7.80 -4.25 8.86
CA ARG A 86 -7.05 -4.79 10.01
C ARG A 86 -6.45 -3.71 10.90
N CYS A 87 -5.98 -2.60 10.33
CA CYS A 87 -5.28 -1.55 11.06
C CYS A 87 -6.23 -0.56 11.76
N HIS A 88 -7.47 -0.39 11.26
CA HIS A 88 -8.40 0.57 11.84
C HIS A 88 -9.18 -0.03 13.03
N PRO A 89 -9.12 0.59 14.23
CA PRO A 89 -9.64 -0.01 15.47
C PRO A 89 -11.16 -0.25 15.47
N HIS A 90 -11.91 0.47 14.63
CA HIS A 90 -13.38 0.38 14.56
C HIS A 90 -13.90 -0.32 13.29
N MET A 91 -13.04 -0.71 12.34
CA MET A 91 -13.48 -1.30 11.06
C MET A 91 -14.02 -2.72 11.22
N LEU A 92 -13.29 -3.61 11.88
CA LEU A 92 -13.72 -5.00 12.10
C LEU A 92 -15.05 -5.11 12.88
N PRO A 93 -15.24 -4.41 14.02
CA PRO A 93 -16.52 -4.42 14.73
C PRO A 93 -17.69 -3.88 13.91
N LEU A 94 -17.42 -2.89 13.05
CA LEU A 94 -18.43 -2.30 12.17
C LEU A 94 -18.88 -3.30 11.10
N ILE A 95 -17.94 -3.97 10.43
CA ILE A 95 -18.25 -5.03 9.46
C ILE A 95 -18.99 -6.20 10.13
N ALA A 96 -18.54 -6.62 11.32
CA ALA A 96 -19.21 -7.68 12.08
C ALA A 96 -20.66 -7.30 12.45
N SER A 97 -20.90 -6.03 12.80
CA SER A 97 -22.26 -5.55 13.08
C SER A 97 -23.15 -5.51 11.84
N LEU A 98 -22.60 -5.32 10.64
CA LEU A 98 -23.36 -5.39 9.38
C LEU A 98 -23.71 -6.84 8.97
N GLN A 99 -22.90 -7.81 9.38
CA GLN A 99 -23.09 -9.23 9.08
C GLN A 99 -23.96 -9.96 10.12
N SER A 100 -24.40 -9.26 11.17
CA SER A 100 -25.22 -9.83 12.24
C SER A 100 -26.72 -9.62 11.95
N ASP A 101 -27.51 -10.68 12.14
CA ASP A 101 -28.98 -10.64 12.07
C ASP A 101 -29.64 -10.26 13.41
N GLU A 102 -28.85 -9.83 14.41
CA GLU A 102 -29.38 -9.42 15.71
C GLU A 102 -30.21 -8.12 15.61
N ALA A 103 -31.29 -8.04 16.37
CA ALA A 103 -32.17 -6.85 16.38
C ALA A 103 -31.45 -5.57 16.84
N ASP A 104 -30.34 -5.69 17.57
CA ASP A 104 -29.52 -4.57 18.03
C ASP A 104 -28.34 -4.22 17.09
N ALA A 105 -28.17 -4.97 15.99
CA ALA A 105 -27.14 -4.75 14.98
C ALA A 105 -27.12 -3.30 14.43
N PRO A 106 -28.27 -2.65 14.14
CA PRO A 106 -28.28 -1.25 13.68
C PRO A 106 -27.77 -0.25 14.74
N ALA A 107 -27.99 -0.53 16.03
CA ALA A 107 -27.53 0.32 17.11
C ALA A 107 -26.02 0.16 17.35
N LYS A 108 -25.51 -1.08 17.31
CA LYS A 108 -24.08 -1.41 17.36
C LYS A 108 -23.32 -0.78 16.18
N PHE A 109 -23.87 -0.85 14.98
CA PHE A 109 -23.33 -0.21 13.79
C PHE A 109 -23.19 1.31 13.96
N ARG A 110 -24.28 2.00 14.35
CA ARG A 110 -24.27 3.45 14.57
C ARG A 110 -23.23 3.89 15.61
N ALA A 111 -23.10 3.14 16.70
CA ALA A 111 -22.13 3.43 17.75
C ALA A 111 -20.68 3.30 17.25
N GLN A 112 -20.37 2.26 16.49
CA GLN A 112 -19.02 2.07 15.93
C GLN A 112 -18.72 3.05 14.80
N PHE A 113 -19.72 3.40 13.99
CA PHE A 113 -19.59 4.41 12.94
C PHE A 113 -19.28 5.79 13.53
N LEU A 114 -19.99 6.20 14.58
CA LEU A 114 -19.71 7.47 15.28
C LEU A 114 -18.33 7.49 15.92
N LYS A 115 -17.86 6.36 16.48
CA LYS A 115 -16.50 6.23 17.01
C LYS A 115 -15.45 6.33 15.90
N MET A 116 -15.71 5.71 14.75
CA MET A 116 -14.85 5.82 13.57
C MET A 116 -14.77 7.28 13.11
N VAL A 117 -15.90 7.95 12.91
CA VAL A 117 -15.94 9.38 12.53
C VAL A 117 -15.20 10.26 13.55
N GLY A 118 -15.40 10.01 14.85
CA GLY A 118 -14.69 10.70 15.92
C GLY A 118 -13.17 10.45 15.89
N HIS A 119 -12.74 9.23 15.58
CA HIS A 119 -11.33 8.87 15.41
C HIS A 119 -10.71 9.61 14.23
N VAL A 120 -11.40 9.64 13.08
CA VAL A 120 -10.95 10.39 11.88
C VAL A 120 -10.84 11.89 12.17
N LEU A 121 -11.83 12.48 12.83
CA LEU A 121 -11.82 13.91 13.20
C LEU A 121 -10.70 14.24 14.21
N SER A 122 -10.45 13.35 15.18
CA SER A 122 -9.36 13.52 16.14
C SER A 122 -7.99 13.43 15.47
N ASN A 123 -7.80 12.43 14.59
CA ASN A 123 -6.60 12.26 13.78
C ASN A 123 -6.40 13.44 12.82
N PHE A 124 -7.47 14.01 12.27
CA PHE A 124 -7.43 15.21 11.44
C PHE A 124 -6.92 16.43 12.22
N GLY A 125 -7.49 16.72 13.39
CA GLY A 125 -7.07 17.85 14.22
C GLY A 125 -5.59 17.73 14.62
N LEU A 126 -5.16 16.53 15.00
CA LEU A 126 -3.76 16.22 15.29
C LEU A 126 -2.85 16.31 14.07
N GLY A 127 -3.33 15.88 12.90
CA GLY A 127 -2.63 15.94 11.62
C GLY A 127 -2.42 17.38 11.15
N VAL A 128 -3.44 18.23 11.24
CA VAL A 128 -3.35 19.66 10.91
C VAL A 128 -2.42 20.38 11.87
N ALA A 129 -2.51 20.12 13.18
CA ALA A 129 -1.60 20.70 14.17
C ALA A 129 -0.14 20.30 13.92
N ARG A 130 0.11 19.03 13.56
CA ARG A 130 1.45 18.54 13.18
C ARG A 130 1.91 19.04 11.82
N ALA A 131 1.02 19.25 10.86
CA ALA A 131 1.35 19.83 9.57
C ALA A 131 1.78 21.30 9.70
N LEU A 132 1.06 22.09 10.49
CA LEU A 132 1.40 23.48 10.78
C LEU A 132 2.73 23.59 11.56
N SER A 133 2.90 22.79 12.61
CA SER A 133 4.13 22.79 13.41
C SER A 133 5.34 22.28 12.62
N SER A 134 5.17 21.22 11.82
CA SER A 134 6.26 20.68 10.98
C SER A 134 6.64 21.62 9.85
N THR A 135 5.71 22.42 9.30
CA THR A 135 6.03 23.43 8.27
C THR A 135 6.92 24.53 8.85
N ALA A 136 6.60 25.03 10.05
CA ALA A 136 7.44 25.98 10.78
C ALA A 136 8.81 25.39 11.15
N THR A 137 8.84 24.12 11.57
CA THR A 137 10.07 23.46 12.04
C THR A 137 10.98 23.00 10.89
N THR A 138 10.43 22.60 9.73
CA THR A 138 11.20 22.13 8.56
C THR A 138 11.93 23.28 7.86
N ALA A 139 11.32 24.47 7.82
CA ALA A 139 11.97 25.69 7.32
C ALA A 139 13.23 26.05 8.13
N ILE A 140 13.21 25.81 9.45
CA ILE A 140 14.32 26.13 10.35
C ILE A 140 15.33 24.98 10.45
N ARG A 141 14.90 23.71 10.47
CA ARG A 141 15.78 22.54 10.63
C ARG A 141 16.53 22.10 9.36
N SER A 142 15.99 22.34 8.16
CA SER A 142 16.62 21.85 6.92
C SER A 142 18.02 22.42 6.65
N SER A 143 18.25 23.69 7.01
CA SER A 143 19.55 24.36 6.87
C SER A 143 20.62 23.84 7.85
N THR A 144 20.19 23.36 9.02
CA THR A 144 21.09 22.86 10.08
C THR A 144 21.33 21.36 9.99
N ALA A 145 20.34 20.57 9.55
CA ALA A 145 20.45 19.11 9.44
C ALA A 145 21.48 18.66 8.40
N TYR A 146 21.60 19.38 7.27
CA TYR A 146 22.60 19.09 6.23
C TYR A 146 24.04 19.50 6.59
N LYS A 147 24.24 20.18 7.72
CA LYS A 147 25.56 20.62 8.21
C LYS A 147 26.05 19.85 9.45
N GLY A 148 25.22 18.95 9.99
CA GLY A 148 25.50 18.20 11.24
C GLY A 148 26.03 16.78 11.02
N SER A 149 26.26 16.06 12.13
CA SER A 149 26.68 14.65 12.16
C SER A 149 25.67 13.72 11.45
N PRO A 150 26.08 12.51 11.00
CA PRO A 150 25.20 11.54 10.33
C PRO A 150 23.89 11.26 11.08
N ASP A 151 23.90 11.32 12.41
CA ASP A 151 22.75 11.10 13.30
C ASP A 151 21.66 12.19 13.17
N ALA A 152 22.08 13.43 12.90
CA ALA A 152 21.16 14.55 12.66
C ALA A 152 20.44 14.44 11.30
N LEU A 153 21.07 13.78 10.32
CA LEU A 153 20.45 13.48 9.02
C LEU A 153 19.44 12.34 9.13
N VAL A 154 19.77 11.27 9.86
CA VAL A 154 18.86 10.14 10.07
C VAL A 154 17.59 10.59 10.78
N SER A 155 17.73 11.31 11.91
CA SER A 155 16.57 11.83 12.66
C SER A 155 15.69 12.79 11.84
N TYR A 156 16.28 13.55 10.91
CA TYR A 156 15.53 14.38 9.98
C TYR A 156 14.69 13.54 9.00
N HIS A 157 15.28 12.50 8.40
CA HIS A 157 14.57 11.60 7.49
C HIS A 157 13.48 10.78 8.20
N GLU A 158 13.74 10.31 9.42
CA GLU A 158 12.73 9.64 10.25
C GLU A 158 11.54 10.55 10.52
N ALA A 159 11.78 11.81 10.87
CA ALA A 159 10.71 12.79 11.08
C ALA A 159 9.90 13.05 9.80
N GLN A 160 10.54 13.09 8.63
CA GLN A 160 9.85 13.22 7.35
C GLN A 160 9.00 11.99 7.02
N LEU A 161 9.52 10.78 7.27
CA LEU A 161 8.79 9.53 7.09
C LEU A 161 7.58 9.46 8.02
N ALA A 162 7.74 9.84 9.29
CA ALA A 162 6.64 9.92 10.25
C ALA A 162 5.55 10.90 9.80
N ARG A 163 5.94 12.06 9.25
CA ARG A 163 4.98 13.03 8.66
C ARG A 163 4.24 12.45 7.47
N LEU A 164 4.96 11.80 6.54
CA LEU A 164 4.34 11.20 5.35
C LEU A 164 3.38 10.07 5.75
N SER A 165 3.76 9.24 6.72
CA SER A 165 2.92 8.18 7.28
C SER A 165 1.66 8.74 7.94
N ALA A 166 1.78 9.83 8.70
CA ALA A 166 0.62 10.49 9.32
C ALA A 166 -0.34 11.08 8.28
N ASN A 167 0.19 11.75 7.24
CA ASN A 167 -0.63 12.28 6.15
C ASN A 167 -1.31 11.17 5.34
N PHE A 168 -0.61 10.05 5.11
CA PHE A 168 -1.17 8.88 4.44
C PHE A 168 -2.29 8.23 5.26
N ALA A 169 -2.08 8.07 6.57
CA ALA A 169 -3.12 7.56 7.48
C ALA A 169 -4.37 8.45 7.45
N PHE A 170 -4.20 9.78 7.54
CA PHE A 170 -5.32 10.72 7.43
C PHE A 170 -6.04 10.63 6.08
N ALA A 171 -5.30 10.58 4.96
CA ALA A 171 -5.91 10.42 3.64
C ALA A 171 -6.69 9.11 3.51
N SER A 172 -6.19 8.02 4.10
CA SER A 172 -6.89 6.73 4.15
C SER A 172 -8.17 6.80 4.97
N ASP A 173 -8.11 7.43 6.15
CA ASP A 173 -9.28 7.64 7.02
C ASP A 173 -10.35 8.50 6.33
N LEU A 174 -9.94 9.55 5.61
CA LEU A 174 -10.85 10.39 4.82
C LEU A 174 -11.48 9.61 3.66
N ALA A 175 -10.70 8.79 2.95
CA ALA A 175 -11.20 7.96 1.86
C ALA A 175 -12.23 6.93 2.34
N LEU A 176 -12.05 6.37 3.54
CA LEU A 176 -13.04 5.49 4.18
C LEU A 176 -14.33 6.20 4.59
N LEU A 177 -14.23 7.47 5.01
CA LEU A 177 -15.40 8.24 5.44
C LEU A 177 -16.22 8.71 4.24
N LEU A 178 -15.55 9.12 3.16
CA LEU A 178 -16.20 9.66 1.96
C LEU A 178 -16.67 8.60 0.95
N GLY A 179 -16.05 7.41 0.95
CA GLY A 179 -16.39 6.29 0.06
C GLY A 179 -17.51 5.43 0.61
#